data_AF-A0A081DGB8-F1
#
_entry.id   AF-A0A081DGB8-F1
#
_cell.length_a   1.000
_cell.length_b   1.000
_cell.length_c   1.000
_cell.angle_alpha   90.00
_cell.angle_beta   90.00
_cell.angle_gamma   90.00
#
_symmetry.space_group_name_H-M   'P 1'
#
loop_
_entity.id
_entity.type
_entity.pdbx_description
1 polymer ?
#
loop_
_entity_poly.entity_id
_entity_poly.type
_entity_poly.pdbx_seq_one_letter_code
_entity_poly.pdbx_strand_id
1 'polypeptide(L)'
;MICTKFVIDGRKALKPFPKLDNSNFIYQEDGASGYLTKSFVTKYGGANKALRIRVTDKELWITTNTFMASIADRFDLLHRIPIQNLKSVTRNRMKIQIQFDHNGISKSIILLSKNPEKLFQLLNAKMSF
;
A
#
# COMPACT_ATOMS: atom_id res chain seq x y z
N MET A 1 -10.15 17.70 21.03
CA MET A 1 -11.19 16.74 20.58
C MET A 1 -10.95 16.16 19.18
N ILE A 2 -10.28 16.87 18.27
CA ILE A 2 -10.07 16.44 16.86
C ILE A 2 -9.10 15.24 16.73
N CYS A 3 -8.00 15.22 17.50
CA CYS A 3 -7.03 14.11 17.47
C CYS A 3 -7.66 12.76 17.84
N THR A 4 -8.60 12.74 18.79
CA THR A 4 -9.26 11.52 19.24
C THR A 4 -10.10 10.88 18.13
N LYS A 5 -10.78 11.71 17.31
CA LYS A 5 -11.59 11.23 16.19
C LYS A 5 -10.74 10.59 15.08
N PHE A 6 -9.64 11.25 14.70
CA PHE A 6 -8.70 10.68 13.71
C PHE A 6 -8.10 9.36 14.18
N VAL A 7 -7.77 9.24 15.47
CA VAL A 7 -7.25 7.97 16.04
C VAL A 7 -8.32 6.88 16.04
N ILE A 8 -9.57 7.19 16.40
CA ILE A 8 -10.67 6.21 16.38
C ILE A 8 -10.95 5.74 14.95
N ASP A 9 -11.11 6.68 14.01
CA ASP A 9 -11.39 6.37 12.62
C ASP A 9 -10.23 5.62 11.96
N GLY A 10 -8.99 5.99 12.27
CA GLY A 10 -7.81 5.29 11.80
C GLY A 10 -7.67 3.87 12.37
N ARG A 11 -8.04 3.65 13.64
CA ARG A 11 -8.12 2.27 14.20
C ARG A 11 -9.15 1.43 13.48
N LYS A 12 -10.31 2.01 13.13
CA LYS A 12 -11.34 1.32 12.34
C LYS A 12 -10.83 0.96 10.95
N ALA A 13 -10.18 1.91 10.26
CA ALA A 13 -9.60 1.70 8.93
C ALA A 13 -8.49 0.63 8.91
N LEU A 14 -7.74 0.49 10.01
CA LEU A 14 -6.70 -0.54 10.14
C LEU A 14 -7.23 -1.91 10.61
N LYS A 15 -8.48 -2.01 11.06
CA LYS A 15 -9.08 -3.27 11.56
C LYS A 15 -9.00 -4.45 10.56
N PRO A 16 -9.12 -4.26 9.23
CA PRO A 16 -8.97 -5.34 8.24
C PRO A 16 -7.55 -5.91 8.11
N PHE A 17 -6.55 -5.25 8.68
CA PHE A 17 -5.15 -5.67 8.65
C PHE A 17 -4.83 -6.39 9.96
N PRO A 18 -4.68 -7.73 9.96
CA PRO A 18 -4.34 -8.46 11.16
C PRO A 18 -2.97 -8.00 11.69
N LYS A 19 -2.78 -8.08 13.01
CA LYS A 19 -1.44 -7.90 13.58
C LYS A 19 -0.65 -9.16 13.26
N LEU A 20 0.24 -9.08 12.28
CA LEU A 20 1.22 -10.13 12.00
C LEU A 20 2.51 -9.84 12.76
N ASP A 21 3.21 -10.91 13.14
CA ASP A 21 4.59 -10.79 13.62
C ASP A 21 5.48 -10.28 12.47
N ASN A 22 6.52 -9.53 12.81
CA ASN A 22 7.51 -9.05 11.87
C ASN A 22 8.18 -10.20 11.09
N SER A 23 8.29 -11.39 11.69
CA SER A 23 8.81 -12.59 11.03
C SER A 23 8.00 -13.04 9.81
N ASN A 24 6.72 -12.65 9.71
CA ASN A 24 5.85 -13.03 8.60
C ASN A 24 6.07 -12.18 7.35
N PHE A 25 6.79 -11.06 7.47
CA PHE A 25 7.01 -10.14 6.36
C PHE A 25 8.38 -10.36 5.72
N ILE A 26 8.37 -10.81 4.47
CA ILE A 26 9.58 -10.93 3.62
C ILE A 26 10.09 -9.56 3.16
N TYR A 27 9.23 -8.54 3.21
CA TYR A 27 9.62 -7.15 2.94
C TYR A 27 8.91 -6.20 3.91
N GLN A 28 9.67 -5.25 4.43
CA GLN A 28 9.14 -4.18 5.27
C GLN A 28 9.77 -2.84 4.93
N GLU A 29 8.92 -1.84 4.74
CA GLU A 29 9.34 -0.46 4.53
C GLU A 29 8.35 0.52 5.15
N ASP A 30 8.87 1.47 5.93
CA ASP A 30 8.09 2.58 6.48
C ASP A 30 8.51 3.91 5.86
N GLY A 31 7.54 4.81 5.71
CA GLY A 31 7.75 6.14 5.16
C GLY A 31 7.93 6.13 3.65
N ALA A 32 7.25 5.21 2.96
CA ALA A 32 7.08 5.25 1.52
C ALA A 32 6.05 6.33 1.15
N SER A 33 6.05 6.74 -0.12
CA SER A 33 5.01 7.62 -0.68
C SER A 33 4.18 6.87 -1.72
N GLY A 34 2.98 7.36 -2.03
CA GLY A 34 2.19 6.76 -3.10
C GLY A 34 0.83 7.40 -3.34
N TYR A 35 0.23 7.05 -4.47
CA TYR A 35 -1.06 7.59 -4.92
C TYR A 35 -1.75 6.63 -5.91
N LEU A 36 -3.08 6.70 -5.98
CA LEU A 36 -3.87 5.96 -6.98
C LEU A 36 -3.86 6.68 -8.32
N THR A 37 -3.74 5.95 -9.42
CA THR A 37 -3.69 6.55 -10.76
C THR A 37 -5.04 7.07 -11.25
N LYS A 38 -6.16 6.51 -10.76
CA LYS A 38 -7.53 6.90 -11.15
C LYS A 38 -8.07 8.13 -10.41
N SER A 39 -7.42 8.62 -9.35
CA SER A 39 -7.86 9.80 -8.61
C SER A 39 -6.94 10.99 -8.86
N PHE A 40 -7.44 11.97 -9.63
CA PHE A 40 -6.74 13.25 -9.89
C PHE A 40 -6.36 13.98 -8.60
N VAL A 41 -7.15 13.83 -7.53
CA VAL A 41 -6.90 14.41 -6.21
C VAL A 41 -5.66 13.78 -5.55
N THR A 42 -5.49 12.45 -5.65
CA THR A 42 -4.32 11.77 -5.07
C THR A 42 -3.03 11.98 -5.88
N LYS A 43 -3.13 12.41 -7.15
CA LYS A 43 -1.95 12.70 -7.99
C LYS A 43 -1.19 13.95 -7.53
N TYR A 44 -1.88 14.93 -6.93
CA TYR A 44 -1.29 16.15 -6.36
C TYR A 44 -1.19 16.12 -4.82
N GLY A 45 -2.05 15.36 -4.14
CA GLY A 45 -2.10 15.25 -2.67
C GLY A 45 -1.82 13.86 -2.10
N GLY A 46 -1.10 12.99 -2.84
CA GLY A 46 -0.82 11.61 -2.44
C GLY A 46 -0.16 11.48 -1.06
N ALA A 47 -0.16 10.27 -0.51
CA ALA A 47 0.50 10.02 0.77
C ALA A 47 2.01 10.23 0.60
N ASN A 48 2.56 11.28 1.24
CA ASN A 48 3.98 11.59 1.22
C ASN A 48 4.64 11.08 2.50
N LYS A 49 5.58 10.13 2.38
CA LYS A 49 6.34 9.53 3.48
C LYS A 49 5.47 8.99 4.63
N ALA A 50 4.23 8.61 4.34
CA ALA A 50 3.26 8.12 5.31
C ALA A 50 2.88 6.65 5.09
N LEU A 51 3.19 6.09 3.91
CA LEU A 51 2.88 4.72 3.59
C LEU A 51 3.84 3.76 4.27
N ARG A 52 3.29 2.62 4.66
CA ARG A 52 4.00 1.44 5.13
C ARG A 52 3.70 0.33 4.15
N ILE A 53 4.76 -0.17 3.52
CA ILE A 53 4.69 -1.28 2.58
C ILE A 53 5.14 -2.52 3.34
N ARG A 54 4.33 -3.56 3.30
CA ARG A 54 4.66 -4.86 3.87
C ARG A 54 4.32 -5.93 2.84
N VAL A 55 5.20 -6.91 2.67
CA VAL A 55 4.95 -8.03 1.77
C VAL A 55 5.15 -9.32 2.54
N THR A 56 4.18 -10.21 2.40
CA THR A 56 4.22 -11.60 2.87
C THR A 56 4.31 -12.52 1.66
N ASP A 57 4.34 -13.84 1.87
CA ASP A 57 4.30 -14.78 0.76
C ASP A 57 2.99 -14.74 -0.05
N LYS A 58 1.89 -14.30 0.57
CA LYS A 58 0.55 -14.37 -0.02
C LYS A 58 -0.04 -13.01 -0.35
N GLU A 59 0.46 -11.93 0.28
CA GLU A 59 -0.19 -10.63 0.23
C GLU A 59 0.79 -9.47 0.25
N LEU A 60 0.46 -8.43 -0.50
CA LEU A 60 1.04 -7.08 -0.44
C LEU A 60 0.11 -6.18 0.37
N TRP A 61 0.67 -5.51 1.36
CA TRP A 61 -0.05 -4.59 2.24
C TRP A 61 0.50 -3.18 2.05
N ILE A 62 -0.42 -2.25 1.88
CA ILE A 62 -0.17 -0.82 1.77
C ILE A 62 -1.01 -0.19 2.88
N THR A 63 -0.32 0.30 3.92
CA THR A 63 -0.96 0.83 5.12
C THR A 63 -0.32 2.16 5.52
N THR A 64 -0.73 2.75 6.63
CA THR A 64 -0.11 3.94 7.22
C THR A 64 -0.09 3.82 8.75
N ASN A 65 0.46 4.83 9.44
CA ASN A 65 0.26 4.93 10.89
C ASN A 65 -1.22 5.22 11.23
N THR A 66 -1.64 4.93 12.46
CA THR A 66 -3.06 5.07 12.87
C THR A 66 -3.61 6.48 12.67
N PHE A 67 -2.80 7.52 12.82
CA PHE A 67 -3.27 8.90 12.64
C PHE A 67 -3.53 9.21 11.16
N MET A 68 -2.67 8.75 10.27
CA MET A 68 -2.79 8.95 8.82
C MET A 68 -3.75 7.94 8.18
N ALA A 69 -4.10 6.85 8.87
CA ALA A 69 -4.99 5.82 8.36
C ALA A 69 -6.38 6.37 8.02
N SER A 70 -6.94 7.25 8.86
CA SER A 70 -8.25 7.87 8.57
C SER A 70 -8.25 8.75 7.31
N ILE A 71 -7.09 9.31 6.95
CA ILE A 71 -6.92 10.14 5.74
C ILE A 71 -6.69 9.21 4.55
N ALA A 72 -5.78 8.26 4.70
CA ALA A 72 -5.46 7.26 3.67
C ALA A 72 -6.68 6.43 3.24
N ASP A 73 -7.56 6.08 4.19
CA ASP A 73 -8.81 5.36 3.92
C ASP A 73 -9.76 6.15 3.00
N ARG A 74 -9.92 7.46 3.26
CA ARG A 74 -10.75 8.35 2.42
C ARG A 74 -10.23 8.49 1.00
N PHE A 75 -8.92 8.34 0.82
CA PHE A 75 -8.27 8.38 -0.48
C PHE A 75 -8.03 6.99 -1.08
N ASP A 76 -8.60 5.94 -0.48
CA ASP A 76 -8.50 4.56 -0.94
C ASP A 76 -7.03 4.11 -1.08
N LEU A 77 -6.15 4.56 -0.18
CA LEU A 77 -4.72 4.23 -0.19
C LEU A 77 -4.37 3.03 0.72
N LEU A 78 -5.34 2.55 1.50
CA LEU A 78 -5.19 1.38 2.36
C LEU A 78 -5.63 0.13 1.60
N HIS A 79 -4.67 -0.75 1.31
CA HIS A 79 -4.94 -1.97 0.55
C HIS A 79 -4.23 -3.18 1.13
N ARG A 80 -4.98 -4.27 1.26
CA ARG A 80 -4.47 -5.62 1.42
C ARG A 80 -4.77 -6.36 0.13
N ILE A 81 -3.71 -6.65 -0.62
CA ILE A 81 -3.81 -7.16 -1.99
C ILE A 81 -3.20 -8.57 -1.99
N PRO A 82 -4.01 -9.62 -2.23
CA PRO A 82 -3.47 -10.95 -2.49
C PRO A 82 -2.51 -10.91 -3.68
N ILE A 83 -1.36 -11.59 -3.60
CA ILE A 83 -0.37 -11.61 -4.68
C ILE A 83 -0.99 -12.14 -5.98
N GLN A 84 -1.86 -13.15 -5.89
CA GLN A 84 -2.63 -13.70 -7.01
C GLN A 84 -3.54 -12.67 -7.71
N ASN A 85 -3.89 -11.57 -7.05
CA ASN A 85 -4.70 -10.50 -7.63
C ASN A 85 -3.84 -9.44 -8.33
N LEU A 86 -2.51 -9.50 -8.23
CA LEU A 86 -1.62 -8.63 -8.97
C LEU A 86 -1.69 -8.98 -10.47
N LYS A 87 -1.85 -7.95 -11.31
CA LYS A 87 -1.91 -8.08 -12.77
C LYS A 87 -0.62 -7.68 -13.45
N SER A 88 0.00 -6.61 -12.95
CA SER A 88 1.30 -6.18 -13.42
C SER A 88 2.00 -5.38 -12.33
N VAL A 89 3.32 -5.50 -12.32
CA VAL A 89 4.21 -4.65 -11.54
C VAL A 89 5.23 -4.09 -12.52
N THR A 90 5.28 -2.77 -12.65
CA THR A 90 6.25 -2.10 -13.52
C THR A 90 7.02 -1.07 -12.73
N ARG A 91 8.27 -0.83 -13.15
CA ARG A 91 9.16 0.12 -12.50
C ARG A 91 9.57 1.21 -13.48
N ASN A 92 9.50 2.46 -13.02
CA ASN A 92 10.06 3.62 -13.70
C ASN A 92 10.86 4.46 -12.69
N ARG A 93 12.18 4.33 -12.72
CA ARG A 93 13.12 4.96 -11.77
C ARG A 93 12.79 4.60 -10.31
N MET A 94 12.21 5.54 -9.56
CA MET A 94 11.80 5.36 -8.16
C MET A 94 10.32 4.97 -8.02
N LYS A 95 9.55 5.01 -9.10
CA LYS A 95 8.12 4.71 -9.09
C LYS A 95 7.92 3.24 -9.43
N ILE A 96 7.19 2.55 -8.56
CA ILE A 96 6.67 1.21 -8.82
C ILE A 96 5.18 1.37 -9.06
N GLN A 97 4.72 1.03 -10.25
CA GLN A 97 3.31 0.97 -10.55
C GLN A 97 2.84 -0.47 -10.38
N ILE A 98 1.78 -0.64 -9.61
CA ILE A 98 1.15 -1.94 -9.35
C ILE A 98 -0.27 -1.85 -9.89
N GLN A 99 -0.65 -2.81 -10.72
CA GLN A 99 -2.02 -3.02 -11.17
C GLN A 99 -2.56 -4.28 -10.51
N PHE A 100 -3.79 -4.23 -10.01
CA PHE A 100 -4.37 -5.33 -9.28
C PHE A 100 -5.90 -5.31 -9.36
N ASP A 101 -6.51 -6.48 -9.20
CA ASP A 101 -7.96 -6.60 -9.05
C ASP A 101 -8.36 -6.48 -7.59
N HIS A 102 -9.36 -5.63 -7.34
CA HIS A 102 -9.96 -5.45 -6.03
C HIS A 102 -11.48 -5.45 -6.17
N ASN A 103 -12.14 -6.47 -5.62
CA ASN A 103 -13.59 -6.67 -5.71
C ASN A 103 -14.13 -6.61 -7.15
N GLY A 104 -13.42 -7.25 -8.09
CA GLY A 104 -13.77 -7.25 -9.51
C GLY A 104 -13.44 -5.96 -10.27
N ILE A 105 -12.87 -4.96 -9.60
CA ILE A 105 -12.47 -3.68 -10.22
C ILE A 105 -10.95 -3.63 -10.35
N SER A 106 -10.47 -3.41 -11.56
CA SER A 106 -9.04 -3.16 -11.81
C SER A 106 -8.64 -1.78 -11.28
N LYS A 107 -7.71 -1.79 -10.33
CA LYS A 107 -7.10 -0.62 -9.69
C LYS A 107 -5.61 -0.55 -10.03
N SER A 108 -5.05 0.65 -9.92
CA SER A 108 -3.61 0.83 -10.05
C SER A 108 -3.10 1.89 -9.08
N ILE A 109 -2.01 1.55 -8.40
CA ILE A 109 -1.33 2.39 -7.42
C ILE A 109 0.11 2.61 -7.84
N ILE A 110 0.60 3.82 -7.63
CA ILE A 110 2.01 4.17 -7.77
C ILE A 110 2.61 4.30 -6.38
N LEU A 111 3.69 3.57 -6.13
CA LEU A 111 4.47 3.60 -4.91
C LEU A 111 5.85 4.20 -5.19
N LEU A 112 6.29 5.10 -4.32
CA LEU A 112 7.66 5.58 -4.27
C LEU A 112 8.31 4.94 -3.05
N SER A 113 8.98 3.83 -3.31
CA SER A 113 9.72 3.08 -2.31
C SER A 113 11.14 3.66 -2.15
N LYS A 114 11.67 3.57 -0.93
CA LYS A 114 13.07 3.84 -0.60
C LYS A 114 14.01 2.80 -1.20
N ASN A 115 13.53 1.58 -1.45
CA ASN A 115 14.27 0.52 -2.12
C ASN A 115 13.45 -0.07 -3.29
N PRO A 116 13.29 0.71 -4.37
CA PRO A 116 12.38 0.35 -5.45
C PRO A 116 12.84 -0.89 -6.23
N GLU A 117 14.14 -1.16 -6.27
CA GLU A 117 14.67 -2.36 -6.95
C GLU A 117 14.27 -3.63 -6.18
N LYS A 118 14.55 -3.66 -4.87
CA LYS A 118 14.22 -4.82 -4.04
C LYS A 118 12.73 -5.12 -4.04
N LEU A 119 11.89 -4.09 -3.91
CA LEU A 119 10.43 -4.27 -3.92
C LEU A 119 9.94 -4.75 -5.29
N PHE A 120 10.46 -4.19 -6.39
CA PHE A 120 10.11 -4.63 -7.74
C PHE A 120 10.47 -6.10 -7.98
N GLN A 121 11.73 -6.48 -7.71
CA GLN A 121 12.20 -7.86 -7.91
C GLN A 121 11.38 -8.86 -7.11
N LEU A 122 11.09 -8.54 -5.84
CA LEU A 122 10.34 -9.40 -4.95
C LEU A 122 8.90 -9.62 -5.43
N LEU A 123 8.20 -8.55 -5.80
CA LEU A 123 6.83 -8.67 -6.31
C LEU A 123 6.79 -9.38 -7.67
N ASN A 124 7.73 -9.07 -8.57
CA ASN A 124 7.79 -9.70 -9.89
C ASN A 124 8.07 -11.20 -9.80
N ALA A 125 9.01 -11.61 -8.94
CA ALA A 125 9.28 -13.02 -8.68
C ALA A 125 8.05 -13.75 -8.15
N LYS A 126 7.29 -13.13 -7.23
CA LYS A 126 6.08 -13.70 -6.65
C LYS A 126 4.90 -13.83 -7.62
N MET A 127 4.92 -13.12 -8.75
CA MET A 127 3.88 -13.22 -9.79
C MET A 127 4.18 -14.30 -10.85
N SER A 128 5.41 -14.82 -10.88
CA SER A 128 5.86 -15.78 -11.91
C SER A 128 5.66 -17.25 -11.51
N PHE A 129 4.95 -17.49 -10.40
CA PHE A 129 4.59 -18.82 -9.88
C PHE A 129 3.07 -18.93 -9.78
#